data_AF-A0A4Q2YGY2-F1
#
_entry.id   AF-A0A4Q2YGY2-F1
#
_cell.length_a   1.000
_cell.length_b   1.000
_cell.length_c   1.000
_cell.angle_alpha   90.00
_cell.angle_beta   90.00
_cell.angle_gamma   90.00
#
_symmetry.space_group_name_H-M   'P 1'
#
loop_
_entity.id
_entity.type
_entity.pdbx_description
1 polymer ?
#
loop_
_entity_poly.entity_id
_entity_poly.type
_entity_poly.pdbx_seq_one_letter_code
_entity_poly.pdbx_strand_id
1 'polypeptide(L)'
;SLYAHLAEITCKPGDEVNAGSVLGRMGYTGAGINRVRAHCHLEVAMMTSSRYEDWHRHRGAGTNFHGNFNGMNLIGTEVARFFLEHKANPQLQFSQFVASTPVYFKVTVPAKGSAVPDFAKRYPWMVKGDTSGATSWEISFSATGQPIAYNPSQRQVATAVITAIRPATVPHRYLTRGLISGEGNNATLSNAGKQLVTLLTDDFPAAPAPATTPKPHKSPSP
;
A
#
# COMPACT_ATOMS: atom_id res chain seq x y z
N SER A 1 1.00 -2.45 -11.86
CA SER A 1 0.77 -3.85 -11.48
C SER A 1 2.09 -4.51 -11.15
N LEU A 2 2.07 -5.68 -10.50
CA LEU A 2 3.23 -6.52 -10.22
C LEU A 2 2.96 -7.92 -10.80
N TYR A 3 3.97 -8.49 -11.47
CA TYR A 3 3.96 -9.85 -11.99
C TYR A 3 5.15 -10.60 -11.38
N ALA A 4 4.90 -11.75 -10.74
CA ALA A 4 5.94 -12.51 -10.04
C ALA A 4 6.01 -13.97 -10.53
N HIS A 5 7.04 -14.67 -10.03
CA HIS A 5 7.36 -16.06 -10.35
C HIS A 5 7.71 -16.30 -11.82
N LEU A 6 8.14 -15.27 -12.53
CA LEU A 6 8.50 -15.36 -13.95
C LEU A 6 9.77 -16.20 -14.15
N ALA A 7 9.82 -16.97 -15.25
CA ALA A 7 11.02 -17.65 -15.72
C ALA A 7 11.95 -16.70 -16.48
N GLU A 8 11.39 -15.64 -17.04
CA GLU A 8 12.05 -14.71 -17.93
C GLU A 8 11.34 -13.36 -17.88
N ILE A 9 12.12 -12.28 -17.93
CA ILE A 9 11.63 -10.90 -18.00
C ILE A 9 12.20 -10.29 -19.28
N THR A 10 11.34 -9.77 -20.15
CA THR A 10 11.72 -9.25 -21.46
C THR A 10 11.68 -7.72 -21.54
N CYS A 11 11.18 -7.06 -20.50
CA CYS A 11 11.16 -5.60 -20.36
C CYS A 11 12.22 -5.10 -19.37
N LYS A 12 12.56 -3.80 -19.46
CA LYS A 12 13.47 -3.11 -18.54
C LYS A 12 12.81 -1.87 -17.92
N PRO A 13 13.30 -1.38 -16.76
CA PRO A 13 12.83 -0.13 -16.19
C PRO A 13 12.91 1.02 -17.21
N GLY A 14 11.82 1.78 -17.34
CA GLY A 14 11.69 2.87 -18.31
C GLY A 14 11.05 2.48 -19.65
N ASP A 15 10.84 1.18 -19.92
CA ASP A 15 10.09 0.77 -21.11
C ASP A 15 8.62 1.21 -21.02
N GLU A 16 8.12 1.79 -22.10
CA GLU A 16 6.68 2.00 -22.29
C GLU A 16 6.01 0.68 -22.68
N VAL A 17 4.88 0.36 -22.03
CA VAL A 17 4.15 -0.90 -22.26
C VAL A 17 2.66 -0.61 -22.40
N ASN A 18 1.99 -1.43 -23.21
CA ASN A 18 0.55 -1.36 -23.46
C ASN A 18 -0.14 -2.63 -22.97
N ALA A 19 -1.47 -2.59 -22.87
CA ALA A 19 -2.25 -3.80 -22.69
C ALA A 19 -1.93 -4.80 -23.83
N GLY A 20 -1.55 -6.03 -23.47
CA GLY A 20 -1.12 -7.06 -24.43
C GLY A 20 0.37 -7.09 -24.73
N SER A 21 1.18 -6.14 -24.24
CA SER A 21 2.64 -6.21 -24.35
C SER A 21 3.20 -7.45 -23.65
N VAL A 22 4.19 -8.10 -24.27
CA VAL A 22 4.92 -9.22 -23.67
C VAL A 22 5.93 -8.69 -22.66
N LEU A 23 5.70 -8.97 -21.38
CA LEU A 23 6.57 -8.55 -20.27
C LEU A 23 7.57 -9.64 -19.83
N GLY A 24 7.31 -10.88 -20.23
CA GLY A 24 8.11 -12.03 -19.84
C GLY A 24 7.36 -13.34 -20.03
N ARG A 25 7.90 -14.40 -19.41
CA ARG A 25 7.34 -15.75 -19.45
C ARG A 25 7.07 -16.25 -18.05
N MET A 26 5.88 -16.83 -17.85
CA MET A 26 5.52 -17.48 -16.59
C MET A 26 6.55 -18.56 -16.22
N GLY A 27 6.85 -18.67 -14.93
CA GLY A 27 7.77 -19.67 -14.41
C GLY A 27 7.36 -20.19 -13.04
N TYR A 28 8.37 -20.49 -12.23
CA TYR A 28 8.23 -21.01 -10.88
C TYR A 28 9.36 -20.51 -9.97
N THR A 29 9.82 -19.28 -10.18
CA THR A 29 10.87 -18.65 -9.35
C THR A 29 10.29 -18.16 -8.02
N GLY A 30 11.10 -18.12 -6.96
CA GLY A 30 10.69 -17.65 -5.63
C GLY A 30 10.67 -18.74 -4.55
N ALA A 31 10.70 -18.32 -3.29
CA ALA A 31 10.79 -19.22 -2.15
C ALA A 31 9.58 -20.18 -2.09
N GLY A 32 9.84 -21.48 -2.05
CA GLY A 32 8.81 -22.52 -1.96
C GLY A 32 8.03 -22.79 -3.25
N ILE A 33 8.33 -22.11 -4.37
CA ILE A 33 7.69 -22.35 -5.66
C ILE A 33 8.53 -23.36 -6.47
N ASN A 34 7.85 -24.29 -7.14
CA ASN A 34 8.45 -25.31 -7.99
C ASN A 34 7.57 -25.52 -9.23
N ARG A 35 7.98 -26.41 -10.14
CA ARG A 35 7.27 -26.64 -11.40
C ARG A 35 5.79 -27.01 -11.24
N VAL A 36 5.44 -27.81 -10.23
CA VAL A 36 4.03 -28.21 -10.00
C VAL A 36 3.18 -27.08 -9.42
N ARG A 37 3.82 -26.04 -8.86
CA ARG A 37 3.20 -24.81 -8.37
C ARG A 37 3.42 -23.63 -9.32
N ALA A 38 3.77 -23.88 -10.58
CA ALA A 38 3.99 -22.81 -11.56
C ALA A 38 2.71 -22.00 -11.77
N HIS A 39 2.81 -20.69 -11.57
CA HIS A 39 1.71 -19.74 -11.76
C HIS A 39 2.29 -18.33 -11.95
N CYS A 40 1.48 -17.40 -12.45
CA CYS A 40 1.80 -15.98 -12.39
C CYS A 40 1.12 -15.39 -11.15
N HIS A 41 1.91 -14.84 -10.23
CA HIS A 41 1.37 -14.00 -9.16
C HIS A 41 1.13 -12.60 -9.72
N LEU A 42 -0.09 -12.10 -9.60
CA LEU A 42 -0.50 -10.80 -10.13
C LEU A 42 -1.04 -9.92 -9.01
N GLU A 43 -0.51 -8.70 -8.92
CA GLU A 43 -1.10 -7.65 -8.11
C GLU A 43 -1.42 -6.41 -8.95
N VAL A 44 -2.58 -5.81 -8.70
CA VAL A 44 -2.84 -4.42 -9.04
C VAL A 44 -2.88 -3.67 -7.72
N ALA A 45 -1.86 -2.85 -7.49
CA ALA A 45 -1.59 -2.27 -6.19
C ALA A 45 -1.05 -0.84 -6.30
N MET A 46 -1.13 -0.13 -5.19
CA MET A 46 -0.52 1.19 -5.01
C MET A 46 0.63 1.08 -4.00
N MET A 47 1.72 1.78 -4.26
CA MET A 47 2.87 1.83 -3.34
C MET A 47 2.54 2.74 -2.16
N THR A 48 2.58 2.20 -0.95
CA THR A 48 2.20 2.92 0.27
C THR A 48 3.19 4.01 0.67
N SER A 49 4.50 3.76 0.56
CA SER A 49 5.54 4.75 0.86
C SER A 49 6.74 4.62 -0.06
N SER A 50 7.33 5.75 -0.45
CA SER A 50 8.63 5.80 -1.12
C SER A 50 9.81 5.59 -0.13
N ARG A 51 9.51 5.70 1.17
CA ARG A 51 10.43 5.54 2.30
C ARG A 51 10.20 4.23 3.06
N TYR A 52 9.71 3.20 2.37
CA TYR A 52 9.38 1.92 3.00
C TYR A 52 10.55 1.28 3.74
N GLU A 53 11.77 1.44 3.23
CA GLU A 53 12.98 0.92 3.90
C GLU A 53 13.17 1.51 5.30
N ASP A 54 12.86 2.80 5.50
CA ASP A 54 12.94 3.45 6.80
C ASP A 54 11.97 2.78 7.80
N TRP A 55 10.72 2.63 7.37
CA TRP A 55 9.68 1.98 8.15
C TRP A 55 10.04 0.52 8.46
N HIS A 56 10.48 -0.24 7.46
CA HIS A 56 10.82 -1.66 7.57
C HIS A 56 11.93 -1.91 8.59
N ARG A 57 12.99 -1.09 8.55
CA ARG A 57 14.09 -1.16 9.51
C ARG A 57 13.64 -0.83 10.93
N HIS A 58 12.83 0.21 11.09
CA HIS A 58 12.32 0.58 12.41
C HIS A 58 11.39 -0.49 13.00
N ARG A 59 10.71 -1.26 12.14
CA ARG A 59 9.88 -2.40 12.56
C ARG A 59 10.68 -3.64 12.93
N GLY A 60 11.98 -3.71 12.63
CA GLY A 60 12.79 -4.91 12.84
C GLY A 60 12.33 -6.11 11.99
N ALA A 61 11.73 -5.86 10.82
CA ALA A 61 11.09 -6.88 9.99
C ALA A 61 12.08 -7.77 9.18
N GLY A 62 13.35 -7.83 9.59
CA GLY A 62 14.39 -8.63 8.94
C GLY A 62 15.03 -7.93 7.73
N THR A 63 15.38 -8.71 6.70
CA THR A 63 16.02 -8.22 5.48
C THR A 63 14.96 -7.87 4.43
N ASN A 64 15.01 -6.65 3.90
CA ASN A 64 14.14 -6.23 2.80
C ASN A 64 14.77 -6.58 1.43
N PHE A 65 14.44 -7.74 0.89
CA PHE A 65 14.98 -8.20 -0.41
C PHE A 65 14.42 -7.43 -1.62
N HIS A 66 13.34 -6.68 -1.46
CA HIS A 66 12.57 -6.10 -2.57
C HIS A 66 12.54 -4.57 -2.55
N GLY A 67 13.25 -3.92 -1.62
CA GLY A 67 13.26 -2.47 -1.49
C GLY A 67 11.83 -1.90 -1.39
N ASN A 68 11.52 -0.89 -2.19
CA ASN A 68 10.19 -0.29 -2.25
C ASN A 68 9.11 -1.20 -2.88
N PHE A 69 9.49 -2.30 -3.53
CA PHE A 69 8.55 -3.26 -4.13
C PHE A 69 8.30 -4.47 -3.23
N ASN A 70 8.62 -4.37 -1.94
CA ASN A 70 8.20 -5.34 -0.95
C ASN A 70 6.66 -5.42 -0.90
N GLY A 71 6.10 -6.63 -0.84
CA GLY A 71 4.64 -6.84 -0.84
C GLY A 71 3.92 -6.14 0.32
N MET A 72 4.60 -5.89 1.45
CA MET A 72 4.03 -5.11 2.55
C MET A 72 3.96 -3.60 2.26
N ASN A 73 4.69 -3.10 1.25
CA ASN A 73 4.61 -1.72 0.77
C ASN A 73 3.60 -1.56 -0.38
N LEU A 74 2.95 -2.65 -0.81
CA LEU A 74 2.02 -2.64 -1.93
C LEU A 74 0.62 -2.89 -1.37
N ILE A 75 -0.24 -1.89 -1.47
CA ILE A 75 -1.64 -2.04 -1.08
C ILE A 75 -2.46 -2.50 -2.28
N GLY A 76 -2.76 -3.80 -2.27
CA GLY A 76 -3.51 -4.47 -3.33
C GLY A 76 -4.97 -4.01 -3.41
N THR A 77 -5.48 -4.03 -4.64
CA THR A 77 -6.89 -3.86 -4.97
C THR A 77 -7.57 -5.23 -5.13
N GLU A 78 -8.89 -5.25 -5.27
CA GLU A 78 -9.63 -6.45 -5.66
C GLU A 78 -9.46 -6.73 -7.16
N VAL A 79 -8.36 -7.41 -7.51
CA VAL A 79 -7.92 -7.62 -8.90
C VAL A 79 -8.98 -8.31 -9.75
N ALA A 80 -9.64 -9.35 -9.24
CA ALA A 80 -10.69 -10.08 -9.97
C ALA A 80 -11.87 -9.16 -10.33
N ARG A 81 -12.35 -8.37 -9.38
CA ARG A 81 -13.45 -7.42 -9.60
C ARG A 81 -13.06 -6.35 -10.62
N PHE A 82 -11.85 -5.80 -10.50
CA PHE A 82 -11.36 -4.82 -11.46
C PHE A 82 -11.36 -5.35 -12.89
N PHE A 83 -10.84 -6.56 -13.13
CA PHE A 83 -10.83 -7.14 -14.47
C PHE A 83 -12.23 -7.49 -14.99
N LEU A 84 -13.14 -7.95 -14.14
CA LEU A 84 -14.53 -8.21 -14.53
C LEU A 84 -15.26 -6.92 -14.92
N GLU A 85 -15.14 -5.87 -14.11
CA GLU A 85 -15.74 -4.56 -14.40
C GLU A 85 -15.10 -3.90 -15.62
N HIS A 86 -13.77 -3.98 -15.77
CA HIS A 86 -13.06 -3.43 -16.93
C HIS A 86 -13.38 -4.21 -18.22
N LYS A 87 -13.64 -5.52 -18.14
CA LYS A 87 -14.14 -6.29 -19.29
C LYS A 87 -15.54 -5.82 -19.72
N ALA A 88 -16.41 -5.51 -18.76
CA ALA A 88 -17.75 -4.99 -19.04
C ALA A 88 -17.73 -3.54 -19.56
N ASN A 89 -16.78 -2.74 -19.07
CA ASN A 89 -16.54 -1.37 -19.50
C ASN A 89 -15.03 -1.11 -19.70
N PRO A 90 -14.51 -1.28 -20.94
CA PRO A 90 -13.10 -1.03 -21.25
C PRO A 90 -12.63 0.41 -21.02
N GLN A 91 -13.54 1.36 -20.82
CA GLN A 91 -13.22 2.75 -20.48
C GLN A 91 -13.08 2.98 -18.97
N LEU A 92 -13.38 1.99 -18.14
CA LEU A 92 -13.23 2.08 -16.68
C LEU A 92 -11.76 2.30 -16.33
N GLN A 93 -11.47 3.48 -15.80
CA GLN A 93 -10.15 3.82 -15.31
C GLN A 93 -9.92 3.25 -13.90
N PHE A 94 -8.68 2.90 -13.60
CA PHE A 94 -8.32 2.40 -12.27
C PHE A 94 -8.71 3.36 -11.13
N SER A 95 -8.54 4.67 -11.35
CA SER A 95 -8.93 5.70 -10.39
C SER A 95 -10.44 5.71 -10.10
N GLN A 96 -11.27 5.48 -11.13
CA GLN A 96 -12.73 5.38 -10.98
C GLN A 96 -13.12 4.11 -10.21
N PHE A 97 -12.47 2.99 -10.50
CA PHE A 97 -12.68 1.73 -9.77
C PHE A 97 -12.32 1.84 -8.28
N VAL A 98 -11.20 2.50 -7.96
CA VAL A 98 -10.83 2.73 -6.56
C VAL A 98 -11.85 3.65 -5.88
N ALA A 99 -12.26 4.74 -6.55
CA ALA A 99 -13.26 5.67 -6.02
C ALA A 99 -14.65 5.03 -5.82
N SER A 100 -15.02 4.00 -6.59
CA SER A 100 -16.28 3.26 -6.44
C SER A 100 -16.23 2.18 -5.35
N THR A 101 -15.05 1.89 -4.80
CA THR A 101 -14.91 0.86 -3.76
C THR A 101 -15.64 1.31 -2.48
N PRO A 102 -16.48 0.45 -1.86
CA PRO A 102 -17.20 0.83 -0.65
C PRO A 102 -16.27 1.23 0.50
N VAL A 103 -16.50 2.43 1.05
CA VAL A 103 -15.82 2.90 2.27
C VAL A 103 -16.37 2.13 3.47
N TYR A 104 -15.47 1.55 4.26
CA TYR A 104 -15.81 0.85 5.49
C TYR A 104 -15.45 1.67 6.73
N PHE A 105 -14.30 2.33 6.74
CA PHE A 105 -13.89 3.17 7.86
C PHE A 105 -13.12 4.39 7.35
N LYS A 106 -13.04 5.41 8.20
CA LYS A 106 -12.26 6.61 7.96
C LYS A 106 -11.37 6.90 9.15
N VAL A 107 -10.17 7.40 8.86
CA VAL A 107 -9.20 7.80 9.87
C VAL A 107 -8.80 9.24 9.61
N THR A 108 -8.89 10.10 10.63
CA THR A 108 -8.28 11.43 10.57
C THR A 108 -6.89 11.37 11.21
N VAL A 109 -5.90 11.89 10.49
CA VAL A 109 -4.51 12.00 10.93
C VAL A 109 -4.06 13.46 10.97
N PRO A 110 -3.16 13.86 11.89
CA PRO A 110 -2.64 15.22 11.91
C PRO A 110 -1.89 15.54 10.61
N ALA A 111 -2.00 16.77 10.12
CA ALA A 111 -1.16 17.25 9.05
C ALA A 111 0.26 17.53 9.57
N LYS A 112 1.28 17.19 8.77
CA LYS A 112 2.69 17.51 9.06
C LYS A 112 3.02 18.88 8.46
N GLY A 113 2.55 19.94 9.10
CA GLY A 113 2.56 21.29 8.54
C GLY A 113 1.70 21.37 7.27
N SER A 114 2.08 22.23 6.32
CA SER A 114 1.34 22.43 5.06
C SER A 114 1.58 21.36 4.00
N ALA A 115 2.28 20.27 4.34
CA ALA A 115 2.67 19.25 3.37
C ALA A 115 1.52 18.26 3.07
N VAL A 116 1.24 18.06 1.78
CA VAL A 116 0.41 16.95 1.31
C VAL A 116 1.16 15.63 1.59
N PRO A 117 0.50 14.58 2.15
CA PRO A 117 1.10 13.28 2.35
C PRO A 117 1.72 12.71 1.07
N ASP A 118 2.86 12.05 1.18
CA ASP A 118 3.62 11.50 0.03
C ASP A 118 2.74 10.56 -0.83
N PHE A 119 1.93 9.72 -0.18
CA PHE A 119 0.95 8.87 -0.87
C PHE A 119 -0.04 9.68 -1.72
N ALA A 120 -0.60 10.75 -1.15
CA ALA A 120 -1.55 11.62 -1.84
C ALA A 120 -0.89 12.42 -2.98
N LYS A 121 0.41 12.76 -2.86
CA LYS A 121 1.19 13.36 -3.96
C LYS A 121 1.39 12.39 -5.13
N ARG A 122 1.64 11.10 -4.85
CA ARG A 122 1.77 10.07 -5.90
C ARG A 122 0.46 9.70 -6.56
N TYR A 123 -0.65 9.78 -5.82
CA TYR A 123 -1.99 9.45 -6.29
C TYR A 123 -2.94 10.65 -6.18
N PRO A 124 -2.68 11.77 -6.89
CA PRO A 124 -3.41 13.02 -6.70
C PRO A 124 -4.90 12.91 -7.03
N TRP A 125 -5.30 11.94 -7.86
CA TRP A 125 -6.70 11.64 -8.19
C TRP A 125 -7.53 11.18 -6.98
N MET A 126 -6.90 10.79 -5.87
CA MET A 126 -7.57 10.48 -4.60
C MET A 126 -7.86 11.70 -3.74
N VAL A 127 -7.20 12.84 -3.97
CA VAL A 127 -7.38 14.04 -3.15
C VAL A 127 -8.71 14.70 -3.51
N LYS A 128 -9.54 14.96 -2.49
CA LYS A 128 -10.89 15.53 -2.65
C LYS A 128 -11.01 16.82 -1.83
N GLY A 129 -10.86 17.95 -2.50
CA GLY A 129 -10.99 19.28 -1.90
C GLY A 129 -9.68 20.09 -1.96
N ASP A 130 -9.74 21.33 -1.49
CA ASP A 130 -8.59 22.22 -1.42
C ASP A 130 -7.67 21.85 -0.25
N THR A 131 -6.39 21.65 -0.55
CA THR A 131 -5.37 21.28 0.43
C THR A 131 -4.86 22.47 1.24
N SER A 132 -5.22 23.70 0.86
CA SER A 132 -4.78 24.92 1.52
C SER A 132 -5.23 24.96 2.99
N GLY A 133 -4.28 25.26 3.88
CA GLY A 133 -4.55 25.40 5.32
C GLY A 133 -5.03 24.13 6.04
N ALA A 134 -4.94 22.94 5.44
CA ALA A 134 -5.37 21.71 6.09
C ALA A 134 -4.57 21.44 7.38
N THR A 135 -5.28 21.18 8.48
CA THR A 135 -4.68 20.85 9.79
C THR A 135 -4.69 19.36 10.06
N SER A 136 -5.48 18.61 9.30
CA SER A 136 -5.53 17.15 9.27
C SER A 136 -5.93 16.61 7.90
N TRP A 137 -5.78 15.29 7.75
CA TRP A 137 -6.25 14.54 6.59
C TRP A 137 -7.21 13.45 7.05
N GLU A 138 -8.44 13.45 6.54
CA GLU A 138 -9.36 12.33 6.65
C GLU A 138 -9.14 11.37 5.48
N ILE A 139 -8.72 10.15 5.79
CA ILE A 139 -8.44 9.10 4.83
C ILE A 139 -9.59 8.10 4.88
N SER A 140 -10.21 7.85 3.72
CA SER A 140 -11.25 6.84 3.58
C SER A 140 -10.66 5.50 3.16
N PHE A 141 -11.11 4.41 3.80
CA PHE A 141 -10.57 3.07 3.59
C PHE A 141 -11.66 2.06 3.24
N SER A 142 -11.31 1.10 2.38
CA SER A 142 -12.07 -0.14 2.24
C SER A 142 -11.94 -0.99 3.51
N ALA A 143 -12.74 -2.05 3.63
CA ALA A 143 -12.66 -2.97 4.77
C ALA A 143 -11.25 -3.57 4.93
N THR A 144 -10.54 -3.84 3.84
CA THR A 144 -9.19 -4.44 3.85
C THR A 144 -8.06 -3.42 4.00
N GLY A 145 -8.39 -2.14 4.17
CA GLY A 145 -7.43 -1.06 4.37
C GLY A 145 -6.93 -0.39 3.09
N GLN A 146 -7.52 -0.67 1.93
CA GLN A 146 -7.20 0.05 0.69
C GLN A 146 -7.63 1.52 0.83
N PRO A 147 -6.72 2.50 0.62
CA PRO A 147 -7.10 3.91 0.60
C PRO A 147 -7.99 4.20 -0.62
N ILE A 148 -9.07 4.92 -0.39
CA ILE A 148 -10.07 5.29 -1.40
C ILE A 148 -10.01 6.79 -1.70
N ALA A 149 -9.86 7.61 -0.66
CA ALA A 149 -9.84 9.07 -0.78
C ALA A 149 -9.03 9.71 0.34
N TYR A 150 -8.46 10.88 0.03
CA TYR A 150 -7.80 11.77 0.99
C TYR A 150 -8.52 13.12 0.98
N ASN A 151 -9.12 13.47 2.11
CA ASN A 151 -9.83 14.72 2.29
C ASN A 151 -9.02 15.63 3.24
N PRO A 152 -8.61 16.83 2.80
CA PRO A 152 -8.08 17.84 3.72
C PRO A 152 -9.17 18.25 4.72
N SER A 153 -8.77 18.52 5.95
CA SER A 153 -9.68 18.78 7.06
C SER A 153 -9.10 19.81 8.02
N GLN A 154 -9.99 20.56 8.68
CA GLN A 154 -9.67 21.52 9.73
C GLN A 154 -9.77 20.92 11.15
N ARG A 155 -10.20 19.65 11.25
CA ARG A 155 -10.31 18.95 12.53
C ARG A 155 -8.93 18.84 13.17
N GLN A 156 -8.80 19.36 14.39
CA GLN A 156 -7.58 19.20 15.18
C GLN A 156 -7.55 17.81 15.82
N VAL A 157 -6.53 17.02 15.49
CA VAL A 157 -6.27 15.72 16.12
C VAL A 157 -4.80 15.64 16.49
N ALA A 158 -4.48 15.12 17.67
CA ALA A 158 -3.09 14.94 18.08
C ALA A 158 -2.47 13.65 17.49
N THR A 159 -3.31 12.66 17.21
CA THR A 159 -2.91 11.34 16.70
C THR A 159 -3.95 10.81 15.71
N ALA A 160 -3.65 9.69 15.06
CA ALA A 160 -4.60 9.01 14.18
C ALA A 160 -5.83 8.52 14.97
N VAL A 161 -7.02 8.94 14.55
CA VAL A 161 -8.30 8.57 15.18
C VAL A 161 -9.29 8.08 14.14
N ILE A 162 -10.11 7.09 14.50
CA ILE A 162 -11.23 6.66 13.64
C ILE A 162 -12.33 7.70 13.74
N THR A 163 -12.82 8.14 12.59
CA THR A 163 -13.81 9.24 12.51
C THR A 163 -15.13 8.82 11.87
N ALA A 164 -15.13 7.70 11.17
CA ALA A 164 -16.33 7.03 10.73
C ALA A 164 -16.07 5.54 10.62
N ILE A 165 -17.09 4.73 10.87
CA ILE A 165 -17.06 3.30 10.62
C ILE A 165 -18.45 2.83 10.18
N ARG A 166 -18.48 1.85 9.28
CA ARG A 166 -19.71 1.15 8.92
C ARG A 166 -20.16 0.32 10.12
N PRO A 167 -21.41 0.46 10.58
CA PRO A 167 -21.94 -0.35 11.67
C PRO A 167 -21.84 -1.84 11.35
N ALA A 168 -21.48 -2.64 12.35
CA ALA A 168 -21.39 -4.09 12.22
C ALA A 168 -22.00 -4.79 13.44
N THR A 169 -22.66 -5.93 13.21
CA THR A 169 -23.22 -6.80 14.25
C THR A 169 -22.20 -7.79 14.82
N VAL A 170 -20.99 -7.81 14.26
CA VAL A 170 -19.87 -8.64 14.70
C VAL A 170 -18.64 -7.75 14.93
N PRO A 171 -17.65 -8.20 15.73
CA PRO A 171 -16.41 -7.45 15.95
C PRO A 171 -15.74 -7.03 14.64
N HIS A 172 -15.35 -5.75 14.54
CA HIS A 172 -14.78 -5.19 13.32
C HIS A 172 -13.51 -5.93 12.88
N ARG A 173 -12.75 -6.51 13.82
CA ARG A 173 -11.52 -7.28 13.51
C ARG A 173 -11.74 -8.38 12.47
N TYR A 174 -12.93 -8.98 12.45
CA TYR A 174 -13.29 -10.05 11.50
C TYR A 174 -13.60 -9.53 10.10
N LEU A 175 -14.06 -8.28 10.02
CA LEU A 175 -14.45 -7.64 8.76
C LEU A 175 -13.31 -6.82 8.17
N THR A 176 -12.33 -6.42 8.97
CA THR A 176 -11.23 -5.55 8.55
C THR A 176 -9.86 -6.21 8.58
N ARG A 177 -9.79 -7.54 8.53
CA ARG A 177 -8.53 -8.30 8.60
C ARG A 177 -7.64 -7.85 9.78
N GLY A 178 -8.26 -7.61 10.93
CA GLY A 178 -7.60 -7.18 12.16
C GLY A 178 -7.10 -5.72 12.20
N LEU A 179 -7.38 -4.87 11.21
CA LEU A 179 -6.99 -3.44 11.24
C LEU A 179 -7.72 -2.62 12.32
N ILE A 180 -8.95 -2.99 12.63
CA ILE A 180 -9.84 -2.27 13.54
C ILE A 180 -10.28 -3.19 14.67
N SER A 181 -10.25 -2.66 15.89
CA SER A 181 -10.79 -3.28 17.11
C SER A 181 -12.12 -2.65 17.48
N GLY A 182 -12.95 -3.36 18.24
CA GLY A 182 -14.26 -2.88 18.70
C GLY A 182 -15.45 -3.47 17.92
N GLU A 183 -16.64 -2.93 18.19
CA GLU A 183 -17.95 -3.45 17.77
C GLU A 183 -18.95 -2.31 17.53
N GLY A 184 -19.94 -2.55 16.65
CA GLY A 184 -21.00 -1.57 16.36
C GLY A 184 -20.44 -0.27 15.76
N ASN A 185 -20.54 0.82 16.52
CA ASN A 185 -19.97 2.13 16.17
C ASN A 185 -18.73 2.49 17.02
N ASN A 186 -18.35 1.62 17.98
CA ASN A 186 -17.22 1.84 18.85
C ASN A 186 -15.99 1.15 18.24
N ALA A 187 -15.07 1.94 17.70
CA ALA A 187 -13.94 1.41 16.96
C ALA A 187 -12.64 2.13 17.30
N THR A 188 -11.55 1.37 17.37
CA THR A 188 -10.19 1.92 17.49
C THR A 188 -9.23 1.22 16.52
N LEU A 189 -8.16 1.91 16.14
CA LEU A 189 -7.09 1.29 15.35
C LEU A 189 -6.38 0.24 16.19
N SER A 190 -6.28 -0.98 15.66
CA SER A 190 -5.40 -2.00 16.21
C SER A 190 -3.93 -1.64 15.95
N ASN A 191 -2.99 -2.44 16.46
CA ASN A 191 -1.58 -2.29 16.10
C ASN A 191 -1.35 -2.42 14.58
N ALA A 192 -2.07 -3.31 13.90
CA ALA A 192 -1.98 -3.43 12.44
C ALA A 192 -2.55 -2.19 11.74
N GLY A 193 -3.69 -1.67 12.20
CA GLY A 193 -4.30 -0.45 11.67
C GLY A 193 -3.41 0.78 11.84
N LYS A 194 -2.82 0.97 13.03
CA LYS A 194 -1.86 2.05 13.28
C LYS A 194 -0.68 1.98 12.32
N GLN A 195 -0.18 0.78 12.05
CA GLN A 195 1.00 0.57 11.23
C GLN A 195 0.73 0.80 9.75
N LEU A 196 -0.45 0.44 9.27
CA LEU A 196 -0.93 0.84 7.94
C LEU A 196 -0.99 2.38 7.81
N VAL A 197 -1.61 3.05 8.79
CA VAL A 197 -1.76 4.52 8.78
C VAL A 197 -0.40 5.19 8.80
N THR A 198 0.47 4.80 9.74
CA THR A 198 1.86 5.28 9.84
C THR A 198 2.62 5.10 8.53
N LEU A 199 2.48 3.96 7.86
CA LEU A 199 3.14 3.70 6.58
C LEU A 199 2.61 4.63 5.46
N LEU A 200 1.30 4.83 5.39
CA LEU A 200 0.65 5.70 4.39
C LEU A 200 0.92 7.20 4.58
N THR A 201 1.26 7.61 5.80
CA THR A 201 1.46 9.03 6.16
C THR A 201 2.93 9.38 6.39
N ASP A 202 3.85 8.45 6.11
CA ASP A 202 5.27 8.58 6.43
C ASP A 202 5.50 9.03 7.88
N ASP A 203 4.74 8.45 8.81
CA ASP A 203 4.81 8.78 10.23
C ASP A 203 5.78 7.91 11.04
N PHE A 204 6.99 7.85 10.52
CA PHE A 204 8.10 7.09 11.08
C PHE A 204 9.42 7.85 10.85
N PRO A 205 10.41 7.67 11.75
CA PRO A 205 11.70 8.31 11.60
C PRO A 205 12.45 7.76 10.38
N ALA A 206 13.43 8.52 9.88
CA ALA A 206 14.40 7.97 8.96
C ALA A 206 15.18 6.83 9.65
N ALA A 207 15.49 5.76 8.90
CA ALA A 207 16.30 4.70 9.47
C ALA A 207 17.77 5.16 9.62
N PRO A 208 18.50 4.61 10.60
CA PRO A 208 19.93 4.80 10.67
C PRO A 208 20.60 4.33 9.37
N ALA A 209 21.68 5.03 8.98
CA ALA A 209 22.51 4.60 7.86
C ALA A 209 22.95 3.13 8.08
N PRO A 210 22.99 2.30 7.02
CA PRO A 210 23.48 0.93 7.18
C PRO A 210 24.90 0.94 7.73
N ALA A 211 25.18 0.08 8.71
CA ALA A 211 26.54 -0.11 9.20
C ALA A 211 27.44 -0.49 8.02
N THR A 212 28.47 0.31 7.75
CA THR A 212 29.49 -0.01 6.76
C THR A 212 30.27 -1.22 7.26
N THR A 213 29.87 -2.41 6.82
CA THR A 213 30.72 -3.59 6.95
C THR A 213 31.79 -3.50 5.86
N PRO A 214 33.09 -3.45 6.20
CA PRO A 214 34.14 -3.53 5.19
C PRO A 214 33.95 -4.82 4.40
N LYS A 215 33.97 -4.73 3.07
CA LYS A 215 34.03 -5.93 2.22
C LYS A 215 35.27 -6.73 2.66
N PRO A 216 35.16 -8.04 2.93
CA PRO A 216 36.34 -8.85 3.16
C PRO A 216 37.21 -8.79 1.90
N HIS A 217 38.48 -8.40 2.09
CA HIS A 217 39.51 -8.48 1.05
C HIS A 217 39.52 -9.92 0.53
N LYS A 218 39.16 -10.12 -0.74
CA LYS A 218 39.52 -11.37 -1.43
C LYS A 218 41.03 -11.36 -1.59
N SER A 219 41.74 -12.16 -0.81
CA SER A 219 43.11 -12.53 -1.12
C SER A 219 43.13 -13.22 -2.49
N PRO A 220 44.09 -12.90 -3.38
CA PRO A 220 44.24 -13.64 -4.62
C PRO A 220 44.61 -15.09 -4.29
N SER A 221 43.89 -16.04 -4.87
CA SER A 221 44.23 -17.46 -4.79
C SER A 221 45.54 -17.73 -5.54
N PRO A 222 46.40 -18.65 -5.02
CA PRO A 222 47.68 -19.02 -5.64
C PRO A 222 47.50 -19.75 -6.97
#